data_AF-A0A8H5H619-F1
#
_entry.id   AF-A0A8H5H619-F1
#
_cell.length_a   1.000
_cell.length_b   1.000
_cell.length_c   1.000
_cell.angle_alpha   90.00
_cell.angle_beta   90.00
_cell.angle_gamma   90.00
#
_symmetry.space_group_name_H-M   'P 1'
#
loop_
_entity.id
_entity.type
_entity.pdbx_description
1 polymer ?
#
loop_
_entity_poly.entity_id
_entity_poly.type
_entity_poly.pdbx_seq_one_letter_code
_entity_poly.pdbx_strand_id
1 'polypeptide(L)'
;MSFSLPSHWKYLSEGASTIVLTYNGPDSLFQTKILRIRKDDDSISNDELPLLLFQREIVPCLIPEQHLIHVEIISVAKSWLESLALLCADSRPTWRTDKIAVSRTEALLAPNLVASPITVEIKPKWSFLKGESPRTCRYCMHASTRGWATSYCPLDLFSSSPERIKRALYGLYDAWAAGASNQNNLRLFVGGQIVSSNTLSSALQNNGLCSPFLLEDAIRQKFVDTLHVSLLNVESSSLLHTLKRLQRTLDNPGIAALDILWKEIFPESSSFADGFHQPTLDEWYEFVKKYTEQNSPAAKTDAEKLQYHMLSYLLSATFKDCSIMIMLPGLLDKTLSLPASSYPSRIILVDLDQKPVGRFRKWLDQDREILDEYNEMVKKGQTERKICIDDWVR
;
A
#
# COMPACT_ATOMS: atom_id res chain seq x y z
N MET A 1 7.35 26.47 21.85
CA MET A 1 7.27 25.00 21.76
C MET A 1 5.84 24.63 22.06
N SER A 2 5.11 24.10 21.09
CA SER A 2 3.76 23.59 21.32
C SER A 2 3.86 22.27 22.10
N PHE A 3 3.38 22.29 23.34
CA PHE A 3 3.24 21.06 24.12
C PHE A 3 1.82 20.54 23.96
N SER A 4 1.68 19.34 23.39
CA SER A 4 0.40 18.63 23.45
C SER A 4 0.25 17.89 24.78
N LEU A 5 -0.96 17.89 25.34
CA LEU A 5 -1.29 17.10 26.52
C LEU A 5 -1.71 15.67 26.12
N PRO A 6 -1.50 14.65 26.97
CA PRO A 6 -1.99 13.30 26.71
C PRO A 6 -3.49 13.25 26.41
N SER A 7 -4.28 14.09 27.09
CA SER A 7 -5.74 14.20 26.91
C SER A 7 -6.18 14.68 25.53
N HIS A 8 -5.29 15.36 24.79
CA HIS A 8 -5.53 15.80 23.42
C HIS A 8 -5.44 14.65 22.42
N TRP A 9 -4.84 13.52 22.77
CA TRP A 9 -4.71 12.38 21.88
C TRP A 9 -5.78 11.33 22.20
N LYS A 10 -6.54 10.93 21.18
CA LYS A 10 -7.61 9.94 21.30
C LYS A 10 -7.26 8.68 20.55
N TYR A 11 -7.61 7.54 21.14
CA TYR A 11 -7.46 6.24 20.51
C TYR A 11 -8.13 6.22 19.12
N LEU A 12 -7.38 5.77 18.10
CA LEU A 12 -7.91 5.53 16.77
C LEU A 12 -7.95 4.04 16.46
N SER A 13 -6.81 3.35 16.62
CA SER A 13 -6.68 1.91 16.32
C SER A 13 -5.41 1.34 16.93
N GLU A 14 -5.26 0.01 16.93
CA GLU A 14 -4.01 -0.63 17.34
C GLU A 14 -3.72 -1.95 16.62
N GLY A 15 -2.45 -2.14 16.27
CA GLY A 15 -1.89 -3.39 15.78
C GLY A 15 -1.28 -4.23 16.89
N ALA A 16 -0.49 -5.26 16.54
CA ALA A 16 0.23 -6.07 17.52
C ALA A 16 1.28 -5.25 18.30
N SER A 17 2.06 -4.43 17.61
CA SER A 17 3.24 -3.75 18.17
C SER A 17 3.09 -2.24 18.36
N THR A 18 1.95 -1.65 17.95
CA THR A 18 1.75 -0.19 17.91
C THR A 18 0.30 0.19 18.22
N ILE A 19 0.13 1.28 18.96
CA ILE A 19 -1.14 2.00 19.13
C ILE A 19 -1.10 3.30 18.31
N VAL A 20 -2.22 3.65 17.68
CA VAL A 20 -2.37 4.84 16.83
C VAL A 20 -3.42 5.76 17.45
N LEU A 21 -3.09 7.04 17.56
CA LEU A 21 -3.95 8.07 18.15
C LEU A 21 -4.14 9.25 17.20
N THR A 22 -5.32 9.85 17.23
CA THR A 22 -5.62 11.12 16.54
C THR A 22 -5.58 12.28 17.50
N TYR A 23 -5.18 13.45 17.00
CA TYR A 23 -5.20 14.68 17.78
C TYR A 23 -6.59 15.34 17.80
N ASN A 24 -7.05 15.72 18.99
CA ASN A 24 -8.29 16.45 19.28
C ASN A 24 -8.02 17.59 20.29
N GLY A 25 -6.83 18.18 20.23
CA GLY A 25 -6.49 19.35 21.04
C GLY A 25 -6.64 20.67 20.27
N PRO A 26 -6.35 21.81 20.91
CA PRO A 26 -6.54 23.12 20.32
C PRO A 26 -5.45 23.50 19.29
N ASP A 27 -4.31 22.80 19.26
CA ASP A 27 -3.19 23.18 18.41
C ASP A 27 -3.36 22.70 16.96
N SER A 28 -3.46 23.65 16.04
CA SER A 28 -3.59 23.40 14.60
C SER A 28 -2.43 22.59 14.01
N LEU A 29 -1.23 22.62 14.63
CA LEU A 29 -0.07 21.87 14.14
C LEU A 29 -0.29 20.35 14.15
N PHE A 30 -1.08 19.84 15.09
CA PHE A 30 -1.32 18.40 15.24
C PHE A 30 -2.66 17.94 14.66
N GLN A 31 -3.56 18.85 14.27
CA GLN A 31 -4.91 18.50 13.76
C GLN A 31 -4.88 17.55 12.55
N THR A 32 -3.82 17.63 11.74
CA THR A 32 -3.64 16.77 10.56
C THR A 32 -2.69 15.62 10.81
N LYS A 33 -2.38 15.31 12.07
CA LYS A 33 -1.40 14.29 12.46
C LYS A 33 -2.03 13.16 13.27
N ILE A 34 -1.42 11.99 13.18
CA ILE A 34 -1.59 10.85 14.06
C ILE A 34 -0.30 10.62 14.83
N LEU A 35 -0.45 10.11 16.05
CA LEU A 35 0.66 9.68 16.90
C LEU A 35 0.67 8.15 16.96
N ARG A 36 1.80 7.54 16.62
CA ARG A 36 2.03 6.11 16.73
C ARG A 36 2.99 5.83 17.88
N ILE A 37 2.58 4.99 18.81
CA ILE A 37 3.34 4.67 20.02
C ILE A 37 3.52 3.16 20.11
N ARG A 38 4.70 2.74 20.55
CA ARG A 38 5.02 1.32 20.72
C ARG A 38 4.33 0.72 21.94
N LYS A 39 4.08 -0.58 21.80
CA LYS A 39 3.61 -1.43 22.89
C LYS A 39 4.77 -2.26 23.46
N ASP A 40 4.61 -2.70 24.69
CA ASP A 40 5.51 -3.67 25.31
C ASP A 40 5.36 -4.99 24.56
N ASP A 41 6.42 -5.39 23.88
CA ASP A 41 6.51 -6.66 23.16
C ASP A 41 7.57 -7.51 23.88
N ASP A 42 7.20 -8.71 24.34
CA ASP A 42 8.12 -9.68 24.95
C ASP A 42 9.11 -10.27 23.93
N SER A 43 8.88 -10.05 22.63
CA SER A 43 9.81 -10.42 21.56
C SER A 43 10.82 -9.32 21.27
N ILE A 44 12.07 -9.63 21.59
CA ILE A 44 13.29 -8.86 21.27
C ILE A 44 13.34 -8.54 19.76
N SER A 45 13.74 -7.29 19.43
CA SER A 45 14.22 -6.77 18.13
C SER A 45 13.25 -6.66 16.93
N ASN A 46 12.21 -5.83 17.04
CA ASN A 46 11.72 -5.09 15.86
C ASN A 46 12.15 -3.63 15.98
N ASP A 47 13.44 -3.39 15.73
CA ASP A 47 13.91 -2.04 15.49
C ASP A 47 13.17 -1.50 14.25
N GLU A 48 12.29 -0.52 14.45
CA GLU A 48 11.59 0.14 13.33
C GLU A 48 12.51 1.10 12.60
N LEU A 49 13.67 1.43 13.19
CA LEU A 49 14.59 2.40 12.63
C LEU A 49 15.08 1.98 11.24
N PRO A 50 15.55 0.74 10.97
CA PRO A 50 15.89 0.33 9.60
C PRO A 50 14.74 0.48 8.60
N LEU A 51 13.50 0.13 8.98
CA LEU A 51 12.33 0.26 8.11
C LEU A 51 11.99 1.73 7.83
N LEU A 52 12.06 2.56 8.86
CA LEU A 52 11.83 4.00 8.76
C LEU A 52 12.91 4.68 7.93
N LEU A 53 14.19 4.34 8.15
CA LEU A 53 15.31 4.86 7.36
C LEU A 53 15.16 4.44 5.89
N PHE A 54 14.81 3.19 5.61
CA PHE A 54 14.52 2.74 4.24
C PHE A 54 13.43 3.60 3.59
N GLN A 55 12.31 3.84 4.28
CA GLN A 55 11.23 4.69 3.75
C GLN A 55 11.63 6.16 3.59
N ARG A 56 12.47 6.69 4.50
CA ARG A 56 12.88 8.10 4.51
C ARG A 56 14.02 8.41 3.56
N GLU A 57 14.85 7.42 3.25
CA GLU A 57 16.14 7.65 2.57
C GLU A 57 16.26 6.93 1.24
N ILE A 58 15.64 5.75 1.09
CA ILE A 58 15.76 4.94 -0.13
C ILE A 58 14.57 5.15 -1.06
N VAL A 59 13.34 5.14 -0.52
CA VAL A 59 12.12 5.33 -1.32
C VAL A 59 12.07 6.69 -2.03
N PRO A 60 12.46 7.83 -1.41
CA PRO A 60 12.42 9.14 -2.08
C PRO A 60 13.36 9.27 -3.28
N CYS A 61 14.39 8.43 -3.38
CA CYS A 61 15.24 8.37 -4.56
C CYS A 61 14.50 7.83 -5.81
N LEU A 62 13.33 7.23 -5.64
CA LEU A 62 12.58 6.53 -6.69
C LEU A 62 11.17 7.07 -6.89
N ILE A 63 10.56 7.59 -5.82
CA ILE A 63 9.20 8.15 -5.79
C ILE A 63 9.29 9.62 -5.36
N PRO A 64 8.63 10.56 -6.06
CA PRO A 64 8.61 11.96 -5.64
C PRO A 64 8.05 12.15 -4.23
N GLU A 65 8.73 12.96 -3.40
CA GLU A 65 8.41 13.14 -1.97
C GLU A 65 6.97 13.60 -1.70
N GLN A 66 6.35 14.36 -2.61
CA GLN A 66 4.97 14.82 -2.47
C GLN A 66 3.94 13.68 -2.35
N HIS A 67 4.30 12.49 -2.84
CA HIS A 67 3.51 11.27 -2.81
C HIS A 67 3.86 10.35 -1.63
N LEU A 68 4.74 10.77 -0.73
CA LEU A 68 5.21 9.97 0.38
C LEU A 68 4.73 10.53 1.72
N ILE A 69 4.64 9.65 2.72
CA ILE A 69 4.39 10.06 4.11
C ILE A 69 5.72 10.50 4.72
N HIS A 70 5.74 11.73 5.24
CA HIS A 70 6.82 12.15 6.14
C HIS A 70 6.47 11.78 7.58
N VAL A 71 7.27 10.88 8.16
CA VAL A 71 7.13 10.45 9.55
C VAL A 71 8.25 11.08 10.38
N GLU A 72 7.87 11.75 11.46
CA GLU A 72 8.79 12.42 12.38
C GLU A 72 8.96 11.58 13.64
N ILE A 73 10.22 11.30 14.03
CA ILE A 73 10.50 10.75 15.35
C ILE A 73 10.48 11.91 16.34
N ILE A 74 9.64 11.80 17.36
CA ILE A 74 9.54 12.79 18.43
C ILE A 74 9.88 12.16 19.77
N SER A 75 10.52 12.94 20.64
CA SER A 75 10.75 12.54 22.03
C SER A 75 9.49 12.77 22.87
N VAL A 76 9.13 11.77 23.67
CA VAL A 76 7.98 11.81 24.58
C VAL A 76 8.43 11.41 25.99
N ALA A 77 8.05 12.20 26.99
CA ALA A 77 8.42 11.90 28.37
C ALA A 77 7.71 10.62 28.87
N LYS A 78 8.40 9.81 29.67
CA LYS A 78 7.82 8.62 30.31
C LYS A 78 6.52 8.94 31.06
N SER A 79 6.50 10.02 31.85
CA SER A 79 5.31 10.46 32.60
C SER A 79 4.14 10.85 31.69
N TRP A 80 4.44 11.36 30.50
CA TRP A 80 3.44 11.67 29.48
C TRP A 80 2.82 10.38 28.92
N LEU A 81 3.64 9.37 28.62
CA LEU A 81 3.19 8.04 28.16
C LEU A 81 2.37 7.30 29.21
N GLU A 82 2.78 7.36 30.48
CA GLU A 82 2.02 6.79 31.61
C GLU A 82 0.63 7.42 31.71
N SER A 83 0.56 8.75 31.61
CA SER A 83 -0.72 9.49 31.61
C SER A 83 -1.59 9.12 30.41
N LEU A 84 -0.99 8.98 29.23
CA LEU A 84 -1.71 8.57 28.02
C LEU A 84 -2.26 7.14 28.14
N ALA A 85 -1.47 6.21 28.67
CA ALA A 85 -1.87 4.82 28.84
C ALA A 85 -3.11 4.69 29.74
N LEU A 86 -3.18 5.48 30.82
CA LEU A 86 -4.35 5.55 31.68
C LEU A 86 -5.58 6.08 30.93
N LEU A 87 -5.44 7.17 30.17
CA LEU A 87 -6.53 7.78 29.43
C LEU A 87 -7.07 6.91 28.29
N CYS A 88 -6.22 6.07 27.70
CA CYS A 88 -6.60 5.21 26.59
C CYS A 88 -7.14 3.85 27.04
N ALA A 89 -6.97 3.45 28.31
CA ALA A 89 -7.28 2.11 28.79
C ALA A 89 -8.70 1.66 28.44
N ASP A 90 -9.70 2.52 28.67
CA ASP A 90 -11.11 2.20 28.43
C ASP A 90 -11.51 2.26 26.94
N SER A 91 -10.69 2.88 26.09
CA SER A 91 -10.95 2.98 24.66
C SER A 91 -10.39 1.80 23.86
N ARG A 92 -9.51 1.00 24.47
CA ARG A 92 -8.87 -0.15 23.81
C ARG A 92 -9.82 -1.36 23.83
N PRO A 93 -9.81 -2.21 22.79
CA PRO A 93 -10.59 -3.43 22.78
C PRO A 93 -10.26 -4.34 23.97
N THR A 94 -11.28 -4.94 24.59
CA THR A 94 -11.13 -5.73 25.84
C THR A 94 -10.19 -6.93 25.71
N TRP A 95 -10.00 -7.47 24.50
CA TRP A 95 -9.07 -8.57 24.23
C TRP A 95 -7.60 -8.14 24.11
N ARG A 96 -7.31 -6.84 24.16
CA ARG A 96 -5.95 -6.30 24.12
C ARG A 96 -5.37 -6.24 25.54
N THR A 97 -4.51 -7.21 25.86
CA THR A 97 -3.88 -7.35 27.18
C THR A 97 -2.47 -6.73 27.25
N ASP A 98 -1.90 -6.39 26.09
CA ASP A 98 -0.62 -5.71 25.93
C ASP A 98 -0.67 -4.25 26.44
N LYS A 99 0.48 -3.68 26.81
CA LYS A 99 0.58 -2.33 27.38
C LYS A 99 1.36 -1.38 26.48
N ILE A 100 1.17 -0.08 26.66
CA ILE A 100 2.02 0.94 26.02
C ILE A 100 3.43 0.85 26.63
N ALA A 101 4.46 0.83 25.79
CA ALA A 101 5.85 0.77 26.23
C ALA A 101 6.34 2.12 26.76
N VAL A 102 6.02 2.41 28.02
CA VAL A 102 6.37 3.70 28.67
C VAL A 102 7.87 3.93 28.81
N SER A 103 8.69 2.87 28.69
CA SER A 103 10.15 2.96 28.68
C SER A 103 10.70 3.48 27.35
N ARG A 104 9.95 3.39 26.25
CA ARG A 104 10.35 3.89 24.93
C ARG A 104 9.92 5.34 24.77
N THR A 105 10.82 6.27 25.07
CA THR A 105 10.58 7.72 25.04
C THR A 105 10.61 8.32 23.63
N GLU A 106 10.32 7.51 22.61
CA GLU A 106 10.23 7.91 21.21
C GLU A 106 8.87 7.50 20.67
N ALA A 107 8.22 8.42 19.95
CA ALA A 107 6.98 8.18 19.23
C ALA A 107 7.10 8.67 17.80
N LEU A 108 6.23 8.17 16.92
CA LEU A 108 6.21 8.58 15.52
C LEU A 108 5.00 9.47 15.26
N LEU A 109 5.24 10.66 14.74
CA LEU A 109 4.22 11.60 14.30
C LEU A 109 4.09 11.49 12.78
N ALA A 110 2.89 11.19 12.27
CA ALA A 110 2.65 11.01 10.84
C ALA A 110 1.38 11.77 10.40
N PRO A 111 1.25 12.17 9.13
CA PRO A 111 0.01 12.66 8.56
C PRO A 111 -1.19 11.73 8.81
N ASN A 112 -2.33 12.32 9.20
CA ASN A 112 -3.61 11.65 9.26
C ASN A 112 -4.24 11.58 7.87
N LEU A 113 -3.96 10.50 7.14
CA LEU A 113 -4.44 10.33 5.76
C LEU A 113 -5.96 10.11 5.66
N VAL A 114 -6.65 9.84 6.77
CA VAL A 114 -8.11 9.71 6.82
C VAL A 114 -8.79 10.97 7.38
N ALA A 115 -8.05 12.07 7.58
CA ALA A 115 -8.63 13.35 7.97
C ALA A 115 -9.40 14.05 6.83
N SER A 116 -9.21 13.63 5.58
CA SER A 116 -9.99 14.13 4.46
C SER A 116 -11.45 13.69 4.59
N PRO A 117 -12.43 14.47 4.09
CA PRO A 117 -13.83 14.07 4.14
C PRO A 117 -14.08 12.68 3.56
N ILE A 118 -13.40 12.35 2.46
CA ILE A 118 -13.37 11.01 1.89
C ILE A 118 -11.91 10.61 1.63
N THR A 119 -11.52 9.42 2.05
CA THR A 119 -10.23 8.83 1.66
C THR A 119 -10.47 7.44 1.08
N VAL A 120 -9.81 7.14 -0.03
CA VAL A 120 -9.86 5.85 -0.71
C VAL A 120 -8.50 5.19 -0.66
N GLU A 121 -8.41 3.97 -0.14
CA GLU A 121 -7.20 3.13 -0.22
C GLU A 121 -7.40 2.11 -1.34
N ILE A 122 -6.51 2.09 -2.33
CA ILE A 122 -6.47 1.11 -3.42
C ILE A 122 -5.20 0.28 -3.31
N LYS A 123 -5.32 -1.05 -3.32
CA LYS A 123 -4.17 -1.95 -3.53
C LYS A 123 -4.10 -2.31 -5.01
N PRO A 124 -3.24 -1.65 -5.79
CA PRO A 124 -3.33 -1.69 -7.25
C PRO A 124 -2.81 -3.01 -7.81
N LYS A 125 -1.94 -3.72 -7.08
CA LYS A 125 -1.28 -4.98 -7.48
C LYS A 125 -0.35 -4.75 -8.69
N TRP A 126 -0.06 -5.82 -9.43
CA TRP A 126 0.98 -5.88 -10.45
C TRP A 126 0.55 -5.27 -11.77
N SER A 127 1.30 -4.29 -12.28
CA SER A 127 0.98 -3.46 -13.44
C SER A 127 1.56 -3.95 -14.78
N PHE A 128 2.00 -5.22 -14.87
CA PHE A 128 2.66 -5.75 -16.06
C PHE A 128 2.45 -7.27 -16.23
N LEU A 129 2.72 -7.76 -17.45
CA LEU A 129 2.79 -9.19 -17.76
C LEU A 129 4.24 -9.70 -17.70
N LYS A 130 4.42 -10.90 -17.14
CA LYS A 130 5.70 -11.64 -17.17
C LYS A 130 5.83 -12.41 -18.49
N GLY A 131 6.06 -11.71 -19.60
CA GLY A 131 6.25 -12.31 -20.93
C GLY A 131 4.98 -12.41 -21.78
N GLU A 132 5.05 -13.21 -22.84
CA GLU A 132 4.00 -13.26 -23.89
C GLU A 132 2.84 -14.23 -23.56
N SER A 133 3.07 -15.21 -22.69
CA SER A 133 2.08 -16.22 -22.32
C SER A 133 2.24 -16.65 -20.85
N PRO A 134 1.15 -16.78 -20.07
CA PRO A 134 -0.22 -16.42 -20.45
C PRO A 134 -0.39 -14.89 -20.56
N ARG A 135 -1.30 -14.45 -21.43
CA ARG A 135 -1.74 -13.03 -21.51
C ARG A 135 -2.65 -12.62 -20.33
N THR A 136 -2.82 -13.48 -19.33
CA THR A 136 -3.56 -13.17 -18.10
C THR A 136 -2.59 -12.63 -17.05
N CYS A 137 -2.89 -11.46 -16.46
CA CYS A 137 -2.00 -10.90 -15.44
C CYS A 137 -2.05 -11.69 -14.12
N ARG A 138 -1.00 -11.54 -13.31
CA ARG A 138 -0.84 -12.26 -12.03
C ARG A 138 -2.05 -12.11 -11.10
N TYR A 139 -2.64 -10.91 -11.00
CA TYR A 139 -3.84 -10.70 -10.19
C TYR A 139 -5.04 -11.47 -10.73
N CYS A 140 -5.30 -11.42 -12.04
CA CYS A 140 -6.46 -12.09 -12.62
C CYS A 140 -6.36 -13.62 -12.50
N MET A 141 -5.15 -14.19 -12.66
CA MET A 141 -4.92 -15.61 -12.38
C MET A 141 -5.23 -15.94 -10.92
N HIS A 142 -4.66 -15.19 -9.98
CA HIS A 142 -4.87 -15.44 -8.56
C HIS A 142 -6.32 -15.21 -8.11
N ALA A 143 -7.01 -14.20 -8.66
CA ALA A 143 -8.43 -13.98 -8.39
C ALA A 143 -9.26 -15.18 -8.86
N SER A 144 -8.96 -15.75 -10.02
CA SER A 144 -9.60 -16.96 -10.53
C SER A 144 -9.37 -18.16 -9.61
N THR A 145 -8.12 -18.42 -9.20
CA THR A 145 -7.82 -19.58 -8.32
C THR A 145 -8.43 -19.44 -6.93
N ARG A 146 -8.71 -18.20 -6.49
CA ARG A 146 -9.43 -17.90 -5.24
C ARG A 146 -10.95 -17.87 -5.39
N GLY A 147 -11.48 -18.04 -6.60
CA GLY A 147 -12.93 -17.92 -6.86
C GLY A 147 -13.49 -16.52 -6.63
N TRP A 148 -12.66 -15.49 -6.76
CA TRP A 148 -13.07 -14.10 -6.54
C TRP A 148 -13.90 -13.58 -7.72
N ALA A 149 -15.14 -13.19 -7.45
CA ALA A 149 -15.96 -12.44 -8.39
C ALA A 149 -15.44 -10.99 -8.49
N THR A 150 -14.66 -10.71 -9.53
CA THR A 150 -14.14 -9.37 -9.80
C THR A 150 -13.84 -9.16 -11.28
N SER A 151 -14.22 -8.00 -11.81
CA SER A 151 -13.83 -7.56 -13.15
C SER A 151 -12.53 -6.74 -13.14
N TYR A 152 -12.04 -6.35 -11.95
CA TYR A 152 -10.85 -5.53 -11.79
C TYR A 152 -9.63 -6.16 -12.47
N CYS A 153 -8.88 -5.32 -13.21
CA CYS A 153 -7.61 -5.68 -13.80
C CYS A 153 -6.59 -4.57 -13.48
N PRO A 154 -5.48 -4.87 -12.79
CA PRO A 154 -4.42 -3.89 -12.57
C PRO A 154 -3.89 -3.27 -13.86
N LEU A 155 -3.80 -4.04 -14.95
CA LEU A 155 -3.29 -3.50 -16.22
C LEU A 155 -4.21 -2.42 -16.79
N ASP A 156 -5.51 -2.48 -16.49
CA ASP A 156 -6.47 -1.44 -16.87
C ASP A 156 -6.29 -0.18 -16.01
N LEU A 157 -6.05 -0.32 -14.69
CA LEU A 157 -5.78 0.81 -13.78
C LEU A 157 -4.49 1.57 -14.15
N PHE A 158 -3.46 0.85 -14.60
CA PHE A 158 -2.18 1.43 -15.04
C PHE A 158 -2.10 1.65 -16.56
N SER A 159 -3.23 1.63 -17.25
CA SER A 159 -3.26 1.85 -18.70
C SER A 159 -3.12 3.34 -19.02
N SER A 160 -2.75 3.64 -20.26
CA SER A 160 -2.83 5.01 -20.81
C SER A 160 -4.24 5.35 -21.33
N SER A 161 -5.19 4.43 -21.23
CA SER A 161 -6.55 4.58 -21.74
C SER A 161 -7.51 4.98 -20.61
N PRO A 162 -8.07 6.21 -20.65
CA PRO A 162 -9.06 6.66 -19.67
C PRO A 162 -10.20 5.66 -19.47
N GLU A 163 -10.72 5.06 -20.54
CA GLU A 163 -11.84 4.12 -20.45
C GLU A 163 -11.47 2.82 -19.75
N ARG A 164 -10.23 2.36 -19.91
CA ARG A 164 -9.73 1.18 -19.18
C ARG A 164 -9.53 1.52 -17.70
N ILE A 165 -8.98 2.68 -17.37
CA ILE A 165 -8.88 3.15 -15.98
C ILE A 165 -10.28 3.20 -15.35
N LYS A 166 -11.26 3.80 -16.03
CA LYS A 166 -12.64 3.87 -15.56
C LYS A 166 -13.26 2.48 -15.35
N ARG A 167 -13.02 1.54 -16.28
CA ARG A 167 -13.44 0.14 -16.13
C ARG A 167 -12.81 -0.53 -14.90
N ALA A 168 -11.53 -0.29 -14.64
CA ALA A 168 -10.86 -0.81 -13.45
C ALA A 168 -11.48 -0.25 -12.16
N LEU A 169 -11.82 1.05 -12.14
CA LEU A 169 -12.48 1.70 -11.00
C LEU A 169 -13.87 1.13 -10.72
N TYR A 170 -14.68 0.87 -11.76
CA TYR A 170 -15.94 0.13 -11.58
C TYR A 170 -15.69 -1.27 -11.01
N GLY A 171 -14.72 -2.01 -11.54
CA GLY A 171 -14.39 -3.34 -11.03
C GLY A 171 -13.94 -3.35 -9.58
N LEU A 172 -13.23 -2.32 -9.12
CA LEU A 172 -12.87 -2.14 -7.70
C LEU A 172 -14.11 -1.87 -6.85
N TYR A 173 -14.96 -0.93 -7.27
CA TYR A 173 -16.17 -0.57 -6.52
C TYR A 173 -17.13 -1.76 -6.42
N ASP A 174 -17.40 -2.44 -7.53
CA ASP A 174 -18.36 -3.55 -7.59
C ASP A 174 -17.92 -4.73 -6.72
N ALA A 175 -16.62 -5.07 -6.76
CA ALA A 175 -16.07 -6.12 -5.92
C ALA A 175 -16.14 -5.78 -4.43
N TRP A 176 -15.87 -4.51 -4.06
CA TRP A 176 -16.02 -4.02 -2.69
C TRP A 176 -17.48 -4.02 -2.25
N ALA A 177 -18.39 -3.54 -3.10
CA ALA A 177 -19.80 -3.40 -2.79
C ALA A 177 -20.51 -4.74 -2.61
N ALA A 178 -20.11 -5.75 -3.39
CA ALA A 178 -20.59 -7.12 -3.27
C ALA A 178 -20.15 -7.81 -1.96
N GLY A 179 -19.42 -7.13 -1.07
CA GLY A 179 -19.04 -7.68 0.22
C GLY A 179 -18.06 -8.84 0.10
N ALA A 180 -17.21 -8.84 -0.94
CA ALA A 180 -16.13 -9.80 -1.07
C ALA A 180 -15.11 -9.58 0.07
N SER A 181 -15.43 -10.08 1.26
CA SER A 181 -14.70 -9.87 2.52
C SER A 181 -13.23 -10.28 2.45
N ASN A 182 -12.89 -11.11 1.46
CA ASN A 182 -11.53 -11.58 1.19
C ASN A 182 -10.76 -10.72 0.17
N GLN A 183 -11.43 -9.78 -0.52
CA GLN A 183 -10.80 -8.86 -1.46
C GLN A 183 -10.46 -7.54 -0.77
N ASN A 184 -9.17 -7.32 -0.52
CA ASN A 184 -8.65 -6.12 0.15
C ASN A 184 -8.13 -5.06 -0.83
N ASN A 185 -8.68 -5.02 -2.05
CA ASN A 185 -8.22 -4.13 -3.11
C ASN A 185 -8.72 -2.68 -2.94
N LEU A 186 -9.84 -2.47 -2.26
CA LEU A 186 -10.44 -1.16 -2.04
C LEU A 186 -10.88 -1.06 -0.57
N ARG A 187 -10.55 0.06 0.08
CA ARG A 187 -11.17 0.48 1.34
C ARG A 187 -11.57 1.93 1.22
N LEU A 188 -12.65 2.28 1.92
CA LEU A 188 -13.23 3.60 1.90
C LEU A 188 -13.35 4.13 3.32
N PHE A 189 -12.97 5.38 3.49
CA PHE A 189 -13.08 6.11 4.74
C PHE A 189 -13.91 7.37 4.49
N VAL A 190 -14.87 7.63 5.37
CA VAL A 190 -15.73 8.82 5.34
C VAL A 190 -15.71 9.45 6.73
N GLY A 191 -15.33 10.72 6.82
CA GLY A 191 -15.16 11.41 8.11
C GLY A 191 -14.18 10.70 9.06
N GLY A 192 -13.11 10.11 8.50
CA GLY A 192 -12.11 9.36 9.27
C GLY A 192 -12.48 7.93 9.68
N GLN A 193 -13.69 7.46 9.37
CA GLN A 193 -14.15 6.12 9.73
C GLN A 193 -14.21 5.20 8.51
N ILE A 194 -13.78 3.94 8.67
CA ILE A 194 -13.92 2.93 7.62
C ILE A 194 -15.40 2.61 7.39
N VAL A 195 -15.81 2.56 6.12
CA VAL A 195 -17.20 2.28 5.73
C VAL A 195 -17.29 1.02 4.87
N SER A 196 -18.44 0.35 4.92
CA SER A 196 -18.82 -0.72 4.01
C SER A 196 -19.86 -0.20 3.01
N SER A 197 -20.21 -0.99 2.00
CA SER A 197 -21.27 -0.62 1.05
C SER A 197 -22.58 -0.29 1.76
N ASN A 198 -22.96 -1.10 2.74
CA ASN A 198 -24.19 -0.93 3.52
C ASN A 198 -24.23 0.37 4.34
N THR A 199 -23.07 0.91 4.74
CA THR A 199 -22.99 2.13 5.57
C THR A 199 -22.54 3.37 4.79
N LEU A 200 -22.21 3.23 3.50
CA LEU A 200 -21.67 4.32 2.70
C LEU A 200 -22.65 5.48 2.57
N SER A 201 -23.90 5.21 2.20
CA SER A 201 -24.91 6.25 1.99
C SER A 201 -25.15 7.06 3.26
N SER A 202 -25.37 6.40 4.39
CA SER A 202 -25.57 7.07 5.69
C SER A 202 -24.33 7.84 6.14
N ALA A 203 -23.13 7.29 5.93
CA ALA A 203 -21.88 7.99 6.26
C ALA A 203 -21.70 9.27 5.44
N LEU A 204 -21.96 9.22 4.12
CA LEU A 204 -21.88 10.40 3.26
C LEU A 204 -22.90 11.47 3.67
N GLN A 205 -24.14 11.08 3.96
CA GLN A 205 -25.21 11.99 4.38
C GLN A 205 -24.90 12.65 5.74
N ASN A 206 -24.47 11.86 6.73
CA ASN A 206 -24.13 12.36 8.06
C ASN A 206 -22.96 13.34 8.06
N ASN A 207 -22.07 13.24 7.07
CA ASN A 207 -20.95 14.17 6.87
C ASN A 207 -21.27 15.31 5.90
N GLY A 208 -22.51 15.41 5.40
CA GLY A 208 -22.93 16.46 4.46
C GLY A 208 -22.28 16.36 3.07
N LEU A 209 -21.81 15.18 2.67
CA LEU A 209 -21.06 14.93 1.44
C LEU A 209 -21.92 14.45 0.28
N CYS A 210 -23.22 14.26 0.52
CA CYS A 210 -24.17 13.77 -0.46
C CYS A 210 -25.59 14.22 -0.12
N SER A 211 -26.42 14.46 -1.13
CA SER A 211 -27.85 14.69 -0.94
C SER A 211 -28.54 13.47 -0.32
N PRO A 212 -29.50 13.66 0.62
CA PRO A 212 -30.23 12.55 1.24
C PRO A 212 -31.11 11.76 0.25
N PHE A 213 -31.38 12.32 -0.93
CA PHE A 213 -32.19 11.68 -1.98
C PHE A 213 -31.37 10.95 -3.05
N LEU A 214 -30.04 10.86 -2.90
CA LEU A 214 -29.20 10.24 -3.91
C LEU A 214 -29.36 8.71 -3.90
N LEU A 215 -29.76 8.15 -5.05
CA LEU A 215 -29.83 6.70 -5.26
C LEU A 215 -28.43 6.06 -5.24
N GLU A 216 -28.36 4.79 -4.84
CA GLU A 216 -27.09 4.04 -4.72
C GLU A 216 -26.31 3.97 -6.05
N ASP A 217 -26.99 3.74 -7.17
CA ASP A 217 -26.36 3.76 -8.50
C ASP A 217 -25.73 5.11 -8.83
N ALA A 218 -26.32 6.20 -8.34
CA ALA A 218 -25.74 7.53 -8.51
C ALA A 218 -24.53 7.75 -7.59
N ILE A 219 -24.49 7.14 -6.40
CA ILE A 219 -23.29 7.13 -5.54
C ILE A 219 -22.15 6.39 -6.25
N ARG A 220 -22.42 5.19 -6.76
CA ARG A 220 -21.45 4.39 -7.54
C ARG A 220 -20.86 5.19 -8.70
N GLN A 221 -21.72 5.83 -9.49
CA GLN A 221 -21.30 6.64 -10.64
C GLN A 221 -20.43 7.83 -10.20
N LYS A 222 -20.89 8.62 -9.22
CA LYS A 222 -20.15 9.78 -8.71
C LYS A 222 -18.81 9.37 -8.11
N PHE A 223 -18.76 8.27 -7.37
CA PHE A 223 -17.53 7.74 -6.79
C PHE A 223 -16.50 7.42 -7.87
N VAL A 224 -16.91 6.65 -8.90
CA VAL A 224 -16.03 6.28 -10.00
C VAL A 224 -15.59 7.50 -10.81
N ASP A 225 -16.50 8.43 -11.11
CA ASP A 225 -16.15 9.66 -11.82
C ASP A 225 -15.18 10.54 -11.03
N THR A 226 -15.35 10.63 -9.71
CA THR A 226 -14.45 11.37 -8.82
C THR A 226 -13.04 10.78 -8.85
N LEU A 227 -12.92 9.48 -8.65
CA LEU A 227 -11.62 8.80 -8.71
C LEU A 227 -10.99 8.86 -10.10
N HIS A 228 -11.80 8.76 -11.15
CA HIS A 228 -11.32 8.83 -12.52
C HIS A 228 -10.67 10.20 -12.80
N VAL A 229 -11.34 11.30 -12.42
CA VAL A 229 -10.76 12.64 -12.54
C VAL A 229 -9.50 12.79 -11.71
N SER A 230 -9.49 12.28 -10.47
CA SER A 230 -8.31 12.32 -9.61
C SER A 230 -7.13 11.54 -10.19
N LEU A 231 -7.34 10.36 -10.79
CA LEU A 231 -6.26 9.56 -11.36
C LEU A 231 -5.74 10.11 -12.70
N LEU A 232 -6.60 10.76 -13.49
CA LEU A 232 -6.22 11.37 -14.77
C LEU A 232 -5.52 12.72 -14.64
N ASN A 233 -5.46 13.31 -13.44
CA ASN A 233 -4.67 14.52 -13.26
C ASN A 233 -3.17 14.21 -13.48
N VAL A 234 -2.43 15.22 -13.94
CA VAL A 234 -1.02 15.07 -14.38
C VAL A 234 -0.16 14.45 -13.29
N GLU A 235 -0.36 14.88 -12.04
CA GLU A 235 0.41 14.42 -10.89
C GLU A 235 0.21 12.92 -10.62
N SER A 236 -1.05 12.47 -10.54
CA SER A 236 -1.42 11.08 -10.25
C SER A 236 -1.08 10.16 -11.41
N SER A 237 -1.29 10.60 -12.64
CA SER A 237 -0.89 9.84 -13.83
C SER A 237 0.62 9.64 -13.88
N SER A 238 1.41 10.67 -13.57
CA SER A 238 2.88 10.57 -13.48
C SER A 238 3.32 9.57 -12.39
N LEU A 239 2.68 9.60 -11.23
CA LEU A 239 2.93 8.62 -10.16
C LEU A 239 2.62 7.19 -10.61
N LEU A 240 1.47 6.94 -11.22
CA LEU A 240 1.09 5.61 -11.72
C LEU A 240 2.06 5.12 -12.79
N HIS A 241 2.52 5.99 -13.69
CA HIS A 241 3.57 5.66 -14.66
C HIS A 241 4.89 5.30 -13.99
N THR A 242 5.30 6.07 -12.97
CA THR A 242 6.51 5.79 -12.20
C THR A 242 6.42 4.44 -11.50
N LEU A 243 5.30 4.16 -10.83
CA LEU A 243 5.05 2.90 -10.15
C LEU A 243 5.03 1.72 -11.14
N LYS A 244 4.37 1.88 -12.29
CA LYS A 244 4.35 0.87 -13.36
C LYS A 244 5.75 0.53 -13.88
N ARG A 245 6.57 1.57 -14.10
CA ARG A 245 7.97 1.42 -14.52
C ARG A 245 8.74 0.64 -13.46
N LEU A 246 8.74 1.11 -12.20
CA LEU A 246 9.47 0.48 -11.09
C LEU A 246 9.07 -0.98 -10.89
N GLN A 247 7.77 -1.29 -10.84
CA GLN A 247 7.31 -2.67 -10.68
C GLN A 247 7.89 -3.60 -11.78
N ARG A 248 7.93 -3.13 -13.03
CA ARG A 248 8.39 -3.90 -14.19
C ARG A 248 9.90 -4.03 -14.27
N THR A 249 10.62 -2.91 -14.27
CA THR A 249 12.07 -2.89 -14.50
C THR A 249 12.84 -3.52 -13.35
N LEU A 250 12.30 -3.45 -12.13
CA LEU A 250 12.90 -4.08 -10.97
C LEU A 250 12.58 -5.60 -10.86
N ASP A 251 11.57 -6.11 -11.58
CA ASP A 251 11.25 -7.54 -11.62
C ASP A 251 11.82 -8.26 -12.86
N ASN A 252 13.01 -7.86 -13.30
CA ASN A 252 13.71 -8.48 -14.42
C ASN A 252 15.03 -9.08 -13.87
N PRO A 253 15.24 -10.41 -13.94
CA PRO A 253 14.56 -11.40 -14.79
C PRO A 253 13.30 -12.06 -14.21
N GLY A 254 12.96 -11.75 -12.96
CA GLY A 254 11.83 -12.35 -12.26
C GLY A 254 12.20 -13.52 -11.35
N ILE A 255 11.28 -13.90 -10.46
CA ILE A 255 11.55 -14.82 -9.35
C ILE A 255 12.01 -16.22 -9.77
N ALA A 256 11.42 -16.77 -10.84
CA ALA A 256 11.76 -18.10 -11.30
C ALA A 256 13.16 -18.15 -11.93
N ALA A 257 13.56 -17.11 -12.65
CA ALA A 257 14.90 -16.98 -13.20
C ALA A 257 15.94 -16.72 -12.10
N LEU A 258 15.58 -15.97 -11.05
CA LEU A 258 16.42 -15.80 -9.86
C LEU A 258 16.69 -17.12 -9.14
N ASP A 259 15.70 -18.00 -9.01
CA ASP A 259 15.88 -19.35 -8.43
C ASP A 259 16.85 -20.20 -9.26
N ILE A 260 16.82 -20.10 -10.59
CA ILE A 260 17.75 -20.80 -11.48
C ILE A 260 19.18 -20.28 -11.24
N LEU A 261 19.37 -18.95 -11.31
CA LEU A 261 20.68 -18.33 -11.11
C LEU A 261 21.25 -18.63 -9.71
N TRP A 262 20.39 -18.65 -8.69
CA TRP A 262 20.78 -19.02 -7.33
C TRP A 262 21.36 -20.44 -7.26
N LYS A 263 20.68 -21.42 -7.88
CA LYS A 263 21.13 -22.83 -7.89
C LYS A 263 22.43 -23.03 -8.67
N GLU A 264 22.66 -22.23 -9.72
CA GLU A 264 23.91 -22.27 -10.47
C GLU A 264 25.10 -21.78 -9.63
N ILE A 265 24.90 -20.72 -8.83
CA ILE A 265 25.95 -20.14 -7.99
C ILE A 265 26.15 -20.91 -6.68
N PHE A 266 25.07 -21.45 -6.11
CA PHE A 266 25.06 -22.16 -4.83
C PHE A 266 24.44 -23.56 -4.96
N PRO A 267 25.10 -24.51 -5.65
CA PRO A 267 24.55 -25.84 -5.92
C PRO A 267 24.31 -26.67 -4.65
N GLU A 268 25.08 -26.43 -3.60
CA GLU A 268 24.94 -27.11 -2.29
C GLU A 268 23.84 -26.49 -1.41
N SER A 269 23.22 -25.39 -1.84
CA SER A 269 22.17 -24.72 -1.06
C SER A 269 20.87 -25.53 -1.06
N SER A 270 20.33 -25.77 0.12
CA SER A 270 19.10 -26.56 0.28
C SER A 270 17.83 -25.82 -0.17
N SER A 271 17.85 -24.49 -0.17
CA SER A 271 16.68 -23.66 -0.48
C SER A 271 17.07 -22.34 -1.14
N PHE A 272 16.15 -21.82 -1.96
CA PHE A 272 16.30 -20.50 -2.58
C PHE A 272 16.44 -19.39 -1.52
N ALA A 273 17.44 -18.54 -1.70
CA ALA A 273 17.82 -17.44 -0.82
C ALA A 273 18.27 -17.86 0.61
N ASP A 274 18.60 -19.14 0.81
CA ASP A 274 19.13 -19.62 2.09
C ASP A 274 20.48 -18.98 2.39
N GLY A 275 20.64 -18.40 3.59
CA GLY A 275 21.85 -17.66 3.97
C GLY A 275 22.01 -16.26 3.35
N PHE A 276 21.08 -15.78 2.51
CA PHE A 276 21.09 -14.39 2.05
C PHE A 276 20.67 -13.46 3.19
N HIS A 277 21.49 -12.45 3.53
CA HIS A 277 21.20 -11.55 4.64
C HIS A 277 20.20 -10.46 4.24
N GLN A 278 19.50 -9.91 5.23
CA GLN A 278 18.63 -8.76 5.01
C GLN A 278 19.48 -7.54 4.60
N PRO A 279 19.20 -6.89 3.45
CA PRO A 279 20.02 -5.77 2.98
C PRO A 279 20.10 -4.64 4.00
N THR A 280 21.31 -4.15 4.20
CA THR A 280 21.62 -2.95 4.98
C THR A 280 21.24 -1.68 4.23
N LEU A 281 21.22 -0.55 4.92
CA LEU A 281 20.90 0.75 4.31
C LEU A 281 21.94 1.15 3.24
N ASP A 282 23.23 0.88 3.49
CA ASP A 282 24.31 1.17 2.55
C ASP A 282 24.19 0.34 1.26
N GLU A 283 23.84 -0.95 1.37
CA GLU A 283 23.58 -1.80 0.21
C GLU A 283 22.40 -1.30 -0.62
N TRP A 284 21.36 -0.77 0.03
CA TRP A 284 20.25 -0.12 -0.67
C TRP A 284 20.67 1.14 -1.41
N TYR A 285 21.45 2.00 -0.76
CA TYR A 285 21.97 3.21 -1.39
C TYR A 285 22.79 2.89 -2.63
N GLU A 286 23.71 1.93 -2.52
CA GLU A 286 24.51 1.48 -3.65
C GLU A 286 23.64 0.92 -4.78
N PHE A 287 22.66 0.08 -4.45
CA PHE A 287 21.76 -0.50 -5.42
C PHE A 287 20.93 0.57 -6.14
N VAL A 288 20.27 1.46 -5.41
CA VAL A 288 19.41 2.50 -6.00
C VAL A 288 20.23 3.47 -6.85
N LYS A 289 21.44 3.84 -6.41
CA LYS A 289 22.37 4.63 -7.23
C LYS A 289 22.66 3.93 -8.56
N LYS A 290 23.08 2.66 -8.52
CA LYS A 290 23.36 1.86 -9.74
C LYS A 290 22.12 1.78 -10.65
N TYR A 291 20.95 1.53 -10.08
CA TYR A 291 19.68 1.39 -10.80
C TYR A 291 19.25 2.71 -11.49
N THR A 292 19.34 3.84 -10.79
CA THR A 292 18.91 5.16 -11.29
C THR A 292 19.83 5.71 -12.37
N GLU A 293 21.13 5.44 -12.30
CA GLU A 293 22.11 5.83 -13.32
C GLU A 293 21.97 5.03 -14.63
N GLN A 294 21.06 4.05 -14.71
CA GLN A 294 20.88 3.12 -15.84
C GLN A 294 22.16 2.43 -16.30
N ASN A 295 23.17 2.39 -15.43
CA ASN A 295 24.36 1.59 -15.64
C ASN A 295 23.94 0.14 -15.43
N SER A 296 23.60 -0.57 -16.52
CA SER A 296 23.62 -2.03 -16.54
C SER A 296 24.90 -2.45 -15.83
N PRO A 297 24.82 -3.28 -14.78
CA PRO A 297 25.98 -3.50 -13.97
C PRO A 297 27.06 -4.06 -14.89
N ALA A 298 28.20 -3.36 -14.95
CA ALA A 298 29.47 -4.01 -15.24
C ALA A 298 29.81 -4.93 -14.03
N ALA A 299 28.83 -5.71 -13.55
CA ALA A 299 29.00 -6.72 -12.53
C ALA A 299 29.99 -7.70 -13.10
N LYS A 300 31.11 -7.82 -12.41
CA LYS A 300 32.28 -8.57 -12.86
C LYS A 300 32.08 -10.05 -12.56
N THR A 301 31.21 -10.38 -11.61
CA THR A 301 30.94 -11.74 -11.15
C THR A 301 29.44 -12.07 -11.16
N ASP A 302 29.11 -13.36 -11.21
CA ASP A 302 27.71 -13.81 -11.16
C ASP A 302 27.08 -13.60 -9.78
N ALA A 303 27.89 -13.62 -8.71
CA ALA A 303 27.44 -13.28 -7.35
C ALA A 303 26.97 -11.82 -7.23
N GLU A 304 27.70 -10.87 -7.82
CA GLU A 304 27.29 -9.45 -7.85
C GLU A 304 26.00 -9.26 -8.67
N LYS A 305 25.85 -9.97 -9.79
CA LYS A 305 24.61 -9.94 -10.58
C LYS A 305 23.44 -10.48 -9.78
N LEU A 306 23.62 -11.61 -9.10
CA LEU A 306 22.60 -12.20 -8.25
C LEU A 306 22.18 -11.24 -7.14
N GLN A 307 23.14 -10.65 -6.41
CA GLN A 307 22.85 -9.67 -5.35
C GLN A 307 22.04 -8.49 -5.90
N TYR A 308 22.45 -7.92 -7.05
CA TYR A 308 21.72 -6.85 -7.71
C TYR A 308 20.27 -7.24 -8.03
N HIS A 309 20.05 -8.41 -8.65
CA HIS A 309 18.71 -8.84 -9.02
C HIS A 309 17.85 -9.25 -7.81
N MET A 310 18.44 -9.75 -6.73
CA MET A 310 17.72 -10.00 -5.47
C MET A 310 17.24 -8.70 -4.81
N LEU A 311 18.12 -7.69 -4.70
CA LEU A 311 17.76 -6.35 -4.22
C LEU A 311 16.66 -5.72 -5.09
N SER A 312 16.83 -5.82 -6.40
CA SER A 312 15.85 -5.38 -7.39
C SER A 312 14.49 -6.03 -7.18
N TYR A 313 14.44 -7.35 -7.00
CA TYR A 313 13.18 -8.07 -6.77
C TYR A 313 12.51 -7.67 -5.45
N LEU A 314 13.27 -7.54 -4.35
CA LEU A 314 12.73 -7.10 -3.05
C LEU A 314 12.05 -5.73 -3.16
N LEU A 315 12.70 -4.80 -3.85
CA LEU A 315 12.17 -3.46 -4.07
C LEU A 315 10.95 -3.47 -5.01
N SER A 316 10.99 -4.29 -6.07
CA SER A 316 9.81 -4.54 -6.92
C SER A 316 8.63 -5.07 -6.09
N ALA A 317 8.88 -6.01 -5.18
CA ALA A 317 7.86 -6.58 -4.29
C ALA A 317 7.28 -5.52 -3.33
N THR A 318 8.08 -4.56 -2.85
CA THR A 318 7.57 -3.38 -2.14
C THR A 318 6.56 -2.61 -2.99
N PHE A 319 6.90 -2.28 -4.23
CA PHE A 319 6.01 -1.50 -5.10
C PHE A 319 4.78 -2.27 -5.61
N LYS A 320 4.85 -3.60 -5.72
CA LYS A 320 3.71 -4.47 -6.09
C LYS A 320 2.68 -4.63 -4.98
N ASP A 321 3.12 -4.51 -3.73
CA ASP A 321 2.30 -4.72 -2.53
C ASP A 321 1.91 -3.41 -1.82
N CYS A 322 2.39 -2.26 -2.30
CA CYS A 322 2.03 -0.95 -1.76
C CYS A 322 0.54 -0.64 -1.94
N SER A 323 0.07 0.38 -1.22
CA SER A 323 -1.29 0.88 -1.33
C SER A 323 -1.26 2.36 -1.76
N ILE A 324 -2.26 2.78 -2.53
CA ILE A 324 -2.47 4.16 -2.97
C ILE A 324 -3.60 4.75 -2.13
N MET A 325 -3.33 5.79 -1.36
CA MET A 325 -4.33 6.56 -0.64
C MET A 325 -4.67 7.84 -1.39
N ILE A 326 -5.94 7.98 -1.77
CA ILE A 326 -6.48 9.13 -2.50
C ILE A 326 -7.38 9.90 -1.53
N MET A 327 -6.94 11.09 -1.12
CA MET A 327 -7.67 12.00 -0.25
C MET A 327 -8.53 12.91 -1.11
N LEU A 328 -9.83 12.98 -0.81
CA LEU A 328 -10.83 13.68 -1.61
C LEU A 328 -11.64 14.64 -0.71
N PRO A 329 -11.79 15.92 -1.10
CA PRO A 329 -12.61 16.88 -0.36
C PRO A 329 -14.11 16.54 -0.39
N GLY A 330 -14.53 15.65 -1.29
CA GLY A 330 -15.88 15.14 -1.44
C GLY A 330 -16.04 14.43 -2.78
N LEU A 331 -17.28 14.00 -3.08
CA LEU A 331 -17.61 13.45 -4.39
C LEU A 331 -17.89 14.58 -5.39
N LEU A 332 -17.66 14.31 -6.68
CA LEU A 332 -18.09 15.19 -7.77
C LEU A 332 -19.62 15.26 -7.80
N ASP A 333 -20.16 16.19 -7.01
CA ASP A 333 -21.58 16.51 -6.97
C ASP A 333 -21.81 17.99 -7.25
N LYS A 334 -22.24 18.31 -8.48
CA LYS A 334 -22.45 19.70 -8.94
C LYS A 334 -23.54 20.44 -8.17
N THR A 335 -24.39 19.72 -7.41
CA THR A 335 -25.47 20.31 -6.61
C THR A 335 -25.03 20.71 -5.21
N LEU A 336 -23.83 20.31 -4.78
CA LEU A 336 -23.27 20.67 -3.49
C LEU A 336 -22.08 21.59 -3.70
N SER A 337 -22.15 22.80 -3.16
CA SER A 337 -20.95 23.55 -2.85
C SER A 337 -20.23 22.74 -1.77
N LEU A 338 -19.18 22.01 -2.16
CA LEU A 338 -18.28 21.37 -1.20
C LEU A 338 -17.89 22.44 -0.17
N PRO A 339 -17.92 22.13 1.15
CA PRO A 339 -17.38 23.03 2.14
C PRO A 339 -16.01 23.51 1.67
N ALA A 340 -15.62 24.75 1.97
CA ALA A 340 -14.26 25.21 1.74
C ALA A 340 -13.29 24.27 2.48
N SER A 341 -12.88 23.20 1.81
CA SER A 341 -12.07 22.14 2.38
C SER A 341 -10.66 22.67 2.45
N SER A 342 -10.12 22.73 3.66
CA SER A 342 -8.69 22.93 3.88
C SER A 342 -7.83 21.77 3.34
N TYR A 343 -8.46 20.69 2.86
CA TYR A 343 -7.80 19.51 2.30
C TYR A 343 -7.89 19.51 0.76
N PRO A 344 -6.80 19.81 0.04
CA PRO A 344 -6.74 19.58 -1.40
C PRO A 344 -6.77 18.07 -1.70
N SER A 345 -7.21 17.71 -2.91
CA SER A 345 -7.11 16.33 -3.37
C SER A 345 -5.63 15.92 -3.44
N ARG A 346 -5.27 14.77 -2.86
CA ARG A 346 -3.89 14.28 -2.82
C ARG A 346 -3.83 12.77 -3.04
N ILE A 347 -2.73 12.31 -3.62
CA ILE A 347 -2.42 10.90 -3.82
C ILE A 347 -1.10 10.57 -3.11
N ILE A 348 -1.16 9.61 -2.18
CA ILE A 348 -0.04 9.21 -1.32
C ILE A 348 0.15 7.70 -1.43
N LEU A 349 1.39 7.25 -1.56
CA LEU A 349 1.74 5.83 -1.46
C LEU A 349 2.02 5.47 0.01
N VAL A 350 1.50 4.32 0.42
CA VAL A 350 1.69 3.74 1.75
C VAL A 350 2.07 2.26 1.65
N ASP A 351 2.41 1.62 2.77
CA ASP A 351 2.89 0.23 2.82
C ASP A 351 4.21 0.00 2.02
N LEU A 352 5.13 0.97 2.08
CA LEU A 352 6.41 0.97 1.36
C LEU A 352 7.59 0.38 2.15
N ASP A 353 7.30 -0.47 3.14
CA ASP A 353 8.34 -1.14 3.92
C ASP A 353 9.21 -2.06 3.05
N GLN A 354 10.49 -2.15 3.43
CA GLN A 354 11.40 -3.14 2.89
C GLN A 354 10.84 -4.54 3.12
N LYS A 355 10.81 -5.37 2.08
CA LYS A 355 10.37 -6.76 2.24
C LYS A 355 11.48 -7.64 2.84
N PRO A 356 11.12 -8.61 3.69
CA PRO A 356 12.09 -9.51 4.28
C PRO A 356 12.55 -10.57 3.28
N VAL A 357 13.86 -10.85 3.26
CA VAL A 357 14.50 -11.85 2.38
C VAL A 357 13.87 -13.24 2.55
N GLY A 358 13.50 -13.62 3.78
CA GLY A 358 12.86 -14.91 4.05
C GLY A 358 11.52 -15.14 3.32
N ARG A 359 10.98 -14.14 2.62
CA ARG A 359 9.79 -14.29 1.76
C ARG A 359 10.08 -14.82 0.36
N PHE A 360 11.33 -14.82 -0.10
CA PHE A 360 11.69 -15.25 -1.45
C PHE A 360 11.13 -16.63 -1.80
N ARG A 361 11.36 -17.63 -0.94
CA ARG A 361 10.84 -18.98 -1.14
C ARG A 361 9.32 -19.00 -1.25
N LYS A 362 8.63 -18.33 -0.32
CA LYS A 362 7.17 -18.22 -0.33
C LYS A 362 6.66 -17.58 -1.63
N TRP A 363 7.29 -16.51 -2.12
CA TRP A 363 6.86 -15.86 -3.34
C TRP A 363 7.10 -16.72 -4.58
N LEU A 364 8.20 -17.47 -4.62
CA LEU A 364 8.48 -18.43 -5.67
C LEU A 364 7.42 -19.53 -5.71
N ASP A 365 7.10 -20.12 -4.56
CA ASP A 365 6.08 -21.16 -4.44
C ASP A 365 4.70 -20.63 -4.86
N GLN A 366 4.31 -19.45 -4.37
CA GLN A 366 3.07 -18.79 -4.78
C GLN A 366 3.02 -18.44 -6.27
N ASP A 367 4.15 -18.14 -6.91
CA ASP A 367 4.18 -17.85 -8.34
C ASP A 367 3.88 -19.11 -9.15
N ARG A 368 4.46 -20.25 -8.74
CA ARG A 368 4.24 -21.58 -9.33
C ARG A 368 2.81 -22.06 -9.10
N GLU A 369 2.37 -22.08 -7.84
CA GLU A 369 1.01 -22.52 -7.44
C GLU A 369 -0.08 -21.81 -8.24
N ILE A 370 -0.02 -20.47 -8.29
CA ILE A 370 -1.04 -19.67 -9.01
C ILE A 370 -1.06 -20.00 -10.50
N LEU A 371 0.11 -20.17 -11.12
CA LEU A 371 0.21 -20.47 -12.54
C LEU A 371 -0.30 -21.88 -12.86
N ASP A 372 0.11 -22.86 -12.06
CA ASP A 372 -0.26 -24.27 -12.24
C ASP A 372 -1.75 -24.48 -12.01
N GLU A 373 -2.29 -23.97 -10.89
CA GLU A 373 -3.72 -24.03 -10.59
C GLU A 373 -4.56 -23.35 -11.68
N TYR A 374 -4.16 -22.15 -12.12
CA TYR A 374 -4.89 -21.44 -13.16
C TYR A 374 -4.89 -22.21 -14.50
N ASN A 375 -3.74 -22.77 -14.89
CA ASN A 375 -3.66 -23.59 -16.10
C ASN A 375 -4.52 -24.85 -16.00
N GLU A 376 -4.57 -25.51 -14.84
CA GLU A 376 -5.42 -26.67 -14.61
C GLU A 376 -6.92 -26.31 -14.64
N MET A 377 -7.32 -25.19 -14.05
CA MET A 377 -8.71 -24.70 -14.14
C MET A 377 -9.12 -24.43 -15.58
N VAL A 378 -8.23 -23.84 -16.39
CA VAL A 378 -8.47 -23.62 -17.83
C VAL A 378 -8.62 -24.95 -18.58
N LYS A 379 -7.71 -25.91 -18.35
CA LYS A 379 -7.77 -27.24 -18.99
C LYS A 379 -9.07 -27.99 -18.65
N LYS A 380 -9.57 -27.84 -17.42
CA LYS A 380 -10.81 -28.45 -16.94
C LYS A 380 -12.08 -27.68 -17.36
N GLY A 381 -11.95 -26.56 -18.07
CA GLY A 381 -13.08 -25.72 -18.46
C GLY A 381 -13.78 -25.01 -17.31
N GLN A 382 -13.13 -24.89 -16.15
CA GLN A 382 -13.68 -24.22 -14.96
C GLN A 382 -13.56 -22.69 -15.04
N THR A 383 -12.62 -22.20 -15.85
CA THR A 383 -12.45 -20.78 -16.17
C THR A 383 -11.93 -20.63 -17.59
N GLU A 384 -12.17 -19.49 -18.21
CA GLU A 384 -11.60 -19.12 -19.50
C GLU A 384 -10.31 -18.30 -19.33
N ARG A 385 -9.44 -18.33 -20.34
CA ARG A 385 -8.25 -17.47 -20.36
C ARG A 385 -8.66 -16.02 -20.57
N LYS A 386 -8.55 -15.20 -19.53
CA LYS A 386 -8.71 -13.74 -19.65
C LYS A 386 -7.53 -13.13 -20.41
N ILE A 387 -7.81 -12.37 -21.47
CA ILE A 387 -6.80 -11.58 -22.17
C ILE A 387 -6.68 -10.22 -21.47
N CYS A 388 -5.58 -10.00 -20.76
CA CYS A 388 -5.24 -8.73 -20.15
C CYS A 388 -4.35 -7.93 -21.09
N ILE A 389 -4.63 -6.63 -21.27
CA ILE A 389 -3.90 -5.77 -22.19
C ILE A 389 -2.79 -5.05 -21.44
N ASP A 390 -1.54 -5.29 -21.84
CA ASP A 390 -0.38 -4.54 -21.36
C ASP A 390 0.05 -3.55 -22.44
N ASP A 391 -0.21 -2.26 -22.22
CA ASP A 391 0.05 -1.16 -23.15
C ASP A 391 1.39 -0.46 -22.91
N TRP A 392 2.35 -1.17 -22.31
CA TRP A 392 3.69 -0.66 -22.14
C TRP A 392 4.39 -0.42 -23.47
N VAL A 393 4.66 0.85 -23.76
CA VAL A 393 5.56 1.28 -24.84
C VAL A 393 6.94 1.44 -24.23
N ARG A 394 7.95 0.80 -24.82
CA ARG A 394 9.34 0.88 -24.36
C ARG A 394 9.94 2.25 -24.55
#